data_AF-A0A2H1WDJ6-F1
#
_entry.id   AF-A0A2H1WDJ6-F1
#
_cell.length_a   1.000
_cell.length_b   1.000
_cell.length_c   1.000
_cell.angle_alpha   90.00
_cell.angle_beta   90.00
_cell.angle_gamma   90.00
#
_symmetry.space_group_name_H-M   'P 1'
#
loop_
_entity.id
_entity.type
_entity.pdbx_description
1 polymer ?
#
loop_
_entity_poly.entity_id
_entity_poly.type
_entity_poly.pdbx_seq_one_letter_code
_entity_poly.pdbx_strand_id
1 'polypeptide(L)'
;MGIKCIDNYTNVCMEKHEQVVFRRIYAGITDVVQELCTRGPYQDEYLKHADCVKTVRSDYETCSKNYEVTLMTLGSHQQGDQYQTDQAGLVTSHEDHLRTVCCSFQEYLMCSEQTVQRSCGDEAALFTSAFLKRMASNII
;
A
#
# COMPACT_ATOMS: atom_id res chain seq x y z
N MET A 1 -18.45 1.11 -2.32
CA MET A 1 -18.94 1.48 -0.97
C MET A 1 -17.80 1.87 -0.01
N GLY A 2 -16.62 1.24 -0.04
CA GLY A 2 -15.50 1.58 0.85
C GLY A 2 -14.92 3.00 0.72
N ILE A 3 -14.65 3.48 -0.50
CA ILE A 3 -14.09 4.85 -0.72
C ILE A 3 -14.98 5.95 -0.14
N LYS A 4 -16.31 5.84 -0.31
CA LYS A 4 -17.25 6.82 0.27
C LYS A 4 -17.23 6.84 1.80
N CYS A 5 -16.94 5.71 2.45
CA CYS A 5 -16.79 5.64 3.90
C CYS A 5 -15.55 6.43 4.34
N ILE A 6 -14.44 6.22 3.64
CA ILE A 6 -13.18 6.93 3.86
C ILE A 6 -13.39 8.45 3.72
N ASP A 7 -14.01 8.89 2.62
CA ASP A 7 -14.32 10.31 2.40
C ASP A 7 -15.19 10.91 3.50
N ASN A 8 -16.21 10.18 3.94
CA ASN A 8 -17.10 10.66 4.99
C ASN A 8 -16.37 10.78 6.33
N TYR A 9 -15.58 9.78 6.70
CA TYR A 9 -14.77 9.83 7.91
C TYR A 9 -13.79 11.01 7.88
N THR A 10 -13.08 11.20 6.77
CA THR A 10 -12.18 12.35 6.59
C THR A 10 -12.91 13.68 6.74
N ASN A 11 -14.13 13.80 6.22
CA ASN A 11 -14.89 15.05 6.32
C ASN A 11 -15.47 15.32 7.72
N VAL A 12 -15.90 14.27 8.42
CA VAL A 12 -16.63 14.39 9.69
C VAL A 12 -15.69 14.41 10.90
N CYS A 13 -14.61 13.63 10.84
CA CYS A 13 -13.81 13.32 12.03
C CYS A 13 -12.42 13.97 12.06
N MET A 14 -11.90 14.45 10.92
CA MET A 14 -10.53 14.99 10.82
C MET A 14 -10.51 16.51 10.72
N GLU A 15 -9.45 17.13 11.24
CA GLU A 15 -9.16 18.55 11.06
C GLU A 15 -8.73 18.86 9.63
N LYS A 16 -8.87 20.13 9.21
CA LYS A 16 -8.55 20.55 7.82
C LYS A 16 -7.14 20.16 7.38
N HIS A 17 -6.16 20.24 8.28
CA HIS A 17 -4.78 19.90 7.95
C HIS A 17 -4.60 18.39 7.77
N GLU A 18 -5.21 17.58 8.63
CA GLU A 18 -5.23 16.12 8.54
C GLU A 18 -5.96 15.65 7.27
N GLN A 19 -7.06 16.32 6.90
CA GLN A 19 -7.81 16.03 5.67
C GLN A 19 -6.93 16.13 4.42
N VAL A 20 -6.09 17.18 4.32
CA VAL A 20 -5.19 17.37 3.18
C VAL A 20 -4.18 16.23 3.08
N VAL A 21 -3.57 15.85 4.21
CA VAL A 21 -2.60 14.75 4.27
C VAL A 21 -3.27 13.43 3.95
N PHE A 22 -4.39 13.13 4.58
CA PHE A 22 -5.07 11.86 4.44
C PHE A 22 -5.64 11.64 3.04
N ARG A 23 -6.21 12.68 2.41
CA ARG A 23 -6.66 12.62 1.01
C ARG A 23 -5.52 12.34 0.05
N ARG A 24 -4.32 12.89 0.32
CA ARG A 24 -3.13 12.60 -0.48
C ARG A 24 -2.74 11.13 -0.38
N ILE A 25 -2.71 10.58 0.85
CA ILE A 25 -2.36 9.17 1.10
C ILE A 25 -3.31 8.22 0.35
N TYR A 26 -4.61 8.49 0.36
CA TYR A 26 -5.63 7.65 -0.29
C TYR A 26 -5.87 7.94 -1.78
N ALA A 27 -5.19 8.93 -2.36
CA ALA A 27 -5.39 9.30 -3.76
C ALA A 27 -5.09 8.13 -4.72
N GLY A 28 -3.97 7.42 -4.51
CA GLY A 28 -3.59 6.28 -5.36
C GLY A 28 -4.62 5.15 -5.37
N ILE A 29 -5.19 4.84 -4.20
CA ILE A 29 -6.27 3.85 -4.06
C ILE A 29 -7.53 4.33 -4.80
N THR A 30 -7.88 5.61 -4.62
CA THR A 30 -9.07 6.20 -5.23
C THR A 30 -8.99 6.19 -6.76
N ASP A 31 -7.83 6.54 -7.31
CA ASP A 31 -7.57 6.57 -8.74
C ASP A 31 -7.68 5.17 -9.35
N VAL A 32 -7.05 4.16 -8.72
CA VAL A 32 -7.13 2.76 -9.18
C VAL A 32 -8.57 2.25 -9.14
N VAL A 33 -9.31 2.51 -8.05
CA VAL A 33 -10.71 2.09 -7.94
C VAL A 33 -11.57 2.76 -9.02
N GLN A 34 -11.34 4.05 -9.29
CA GLN A 34 -12.06 4.78 -10.32
C GLN A 34 -11.80 4.20 -11.72
N GLU A 35 -10.53 3.88 -12.05
CA GLU A 35 -10.16 3.25 -13.32
C GLU A 35 -10.74 1.84 -13.47
N LEU A 36 -10.72 1.02 -12.40
CA LEU A 36 -11.33 -0.31 -12.42
C LEU A 36 -12.84 -0.29 -12.59
N CYS A 37 -13.51 0.76 -12.08
CA CYS A 37 -14.95 0.91 -12.14
C CYS A 37 -15.44 1.62 -13.41
N THR A 38 -14.52 2.12 -14.24
CA THR A 38 -14.82 2.81 -15.50
C THR A 38 -14.39 1.93 -16.67
N ARG A 39 -15.23 1.80 -17.71
CA ARG A 39 -14.84 1.06 -18.92
C ARG A 39 -13.63 1.72 -19.58
N GLY A 40 -12.63 0.92 -19.91
CA GLY A 40 -11.40 1.40 -20.54
C GLY A 40 -10.28 0.37 -20.49
N PRO A 41 -9.11 0.70 -21.07
CA PRO A 41 -8.01 -0.25 -21.26
C PRO A 41 -7.48 -0.81 -19.94
N TYR A 42 -7.52 -0.04 -18.85
CA TYR A 42 -7.08 -0.51 -17.53
C TYR A 42 -8.03 -1.57 -16.94
N GLN A 43 -9.34 -1.36 -17.08
CA GLN A 43 -10.34 -2.35 -16.68
C GLN A 43 -10.22 -3.63 -17.52
N ASP A 44 -10.04 -3.50 -18.83
CA ASP A 44 -9.90 -4.64 -19.74
C ASP A 44 -8.67 -5.48 -19.38
N GLU A 45 -7.54 -4.83 -19.11
CA GLU A 45 -6.30 -5.51 -18.68
C GLU A 45 -6.47 -6.17 -17.30
N TYR A 46 -7.14 -5.52 -16.35
CA TYR A 46 -7.45 -6.15 -15.05
C TYR A 46 -8.29 -7.42 -15.23
N LEU A 47 -9.36 -7.35 -16.03
CA LEU A 47 -10.28 -8.46 -16.25
C LEU A 47 -9.59 -9.63 -16.97
N LYS A 48 -8.63 -9.35 -17.86
CA LYS A 48 -7.80 -10.39 -18.52
C LYS A 48 -7.11 -11.31 -17.53
N HIS A 49 -6.63 -10.77 -16.40
CA HIS A 49 -5.87 -11.52 -15.40
C HIS A 49 -6.72 -11.97 -14.19
N ALA A 50 -7.89 -11.36 -14.00
CA ALA A 50 -8.70 -11.50 -12.79
C ALA A 50 -9.10 -12.95 -12.46
N ASP A 51 -9.44 -13.75 -13.47
CA ASP A 51 -9.89 -15.13 -13.25
C ASP A 51 -8.81 -16.01 -12.62
N CYS A 52 -7.56 -15.91 -13.09
CA CYS A 52 -6.45 -16.66 -12.51
C CYS A 52 -5.98 -16.05 -11.19
N VAL A 53 -5.74 -14.73 -11.15
CA VAL A 53 -5.19 -14.05 -9.95
C VAL A 53 -6.11 -14.23 -8.74
N LYS A 54 -7.43 -14.30 -8.95
CA LYS A 54 -8.41 -14.61 -7.89
C LYS A 54 -8.18 -15.96 -7.23
N THR A 55 -7.68 -16.97 -7.95
CA THR A 55 -7.43 -18.32 -7.41
C THR A 55 -6.21 -18.37 -6.49
N VAL A 56 -5.23 -17.48 -6.71
CA VAL A 56 -4.00 -17.38 -5.90
C VAL A 56 -4.04 -16.23 -4.90
N ARG A 57 -5.21 -15.63 -4.71
CA ARG A 57 -5.41 -14.47 -3.84
C ARG A 57 -4.94 -14.70 -2.41
N SER A 58 -5.34 -15.82 -1.81
CA SER A 58 -4.92 -16.18 -0.44
C SER A 58 -3.41 -16.29 -0.29
N ASP A 59 -2.74 -16.74 -1.35
CA ASP A 59 -1.32 -17.05 -1.32
C ASP A 59 -0.51 -15.76 -1.38
N TYR A 60 -0.84 -14.87 -2.32
CA TYR A 60 -0.14 -13.59 -2.40
C TYR A 60 -0.57 -12.60 -1.30
N GLU A 61 -1.77 -12.71 -0.72
CA GLU A 61 -2.16 -11.94 0.47
C GLU A 61 -1.33 -12.32 1.71
N THR A 62 -0.76 -13.53 1.76
CA THR A 62 0.17 -13.89 2.85
C THR A 62 1.48 -13.09 2.78
N CYS A 63 1.86 -12.59 1.60
CA CYS A 63 3.06 -11.78 1.41
C CYS A 63 3.01 -10.42 2.13
N SER A 64 1.82 -9.87 2.43
CA SER A 64 1.70 -8.56 3.08
C SER A 64 1.92 -8.61 4.61
N LYS A 65 1.90 -9.80 5.22
CA LYS A 65 1.91 -9.94 6.70
C LYS A 65 3.10 -9.26 7.36
N ASN A 66 4.30 -9.43 6.80
CA ASN A 66 5.50 -8.80 7.35
C ASN A 66 5.40 -7.27 7.25
N TYR A 67 4.95 -6.76 6.11
CA TYR A 67 4.74 -5.32 5.89
C TYR A 67 3.70 -4.74 6.86
N GLU A 68 2.58 -5.42 7.07
CA GLU A 68 1.54 -5.02 8.03
C GLU A 68 2.09 -4.95 9.46
N VAL A 69 2.83 -5.97 9.90
CA VAL A 69 3.47 -6.00 11.22
C VAL A 69 4.51 -4.89 11.37
N THR A 70 5.31 -4.64 10.33
CA THR A 70 6.29 -3.55 10.30
C THR A 70 5.62 -2.19 10.49
N LEU A 71 4.51 -1.92 9.77
CA LEU A 71 3.75 -0.68 9.92
C LEU A 71 3.17 -0.51 11.33
N MET A 72 2.59 -1.57 11.90
CA MET A 72 2.00 -1.52 13.25
C MET A 72 3.05 -1.28 14.35
N THR A 73 4.19 -1.96 14.24
CA THR A 73 5.27 -1.88 15.24
C THR A 73 5.84 -0.46 15.29
N LEU A 74 6.06 0.14 14.12
CA LEU A 74 6.67 1.46 14.04
C LEU A 74 5.71 2.59 14.42
N GLY A 75 4.41 2.45 14.13
CA GLY A 75 3.39 3.40 14.60
C GLY A 75 3.23 3.43 16.13
N SER A 76 3.58 2.33 16.80
CA SER A 76 3.49 2.19 18.26
C SER A 76 4.66 2.87 19.00
N HIS A 77 5.80 3.06 18.34
CA HIS A 77 6.99 3.67 18.95
C HIS A 77 6.93 5.20 19.05
N GLN A 78 5.94 5.86 18.45
CA GLN A 78 5.81 7.33 18.49
C GLN A 78 5.32 7.89 19.85
N GLN A 79 4.98 7.05 20.83
CA GLN A 79 4.57 7.50 22.18
C GLN A 79 5.69 7.47 23.24
N GLY A 80 6.91 7.03 22.90
CA GLY A 80 7.95 6.70 23.89
C GLY A 80 9.09 7.69 24.11
N ASP A 81 9.47 8.54 23.15
CA ASP A 81 10.73 9.30 23.26
C ASP A 81 10.51 10.76 23.66
N GLN A 82 10.23 10.92 24.95
CA GLN A 82 10.45 12.18 25.66
C GLN A 82 11.93 12.30 26.04
N TYR A 83 12.59 13.32 25.47
CA TYR A 83 13.87 13.92 25.85
C TYR A 83 15.16 13.11 25.59
N GLN A 84 15.80 13.37 24.44
CA GLN A 84 17.26 13.55 24.39
C GLN A 84 17.71 14.37 23.19
N THR A 85 18.42 15.45 23.52
CA THR A 85 18.99 16.46 22.64
C THR A 85 20.21 15.88 21.93
N ASP A 86 20.05 15.37 20.70
CA ASP A 86 21.13 15.27 19.72
C ASP A 86 20.56 15.18 18.30
N GLN A 87 20.68 16.26 17.52
CA GLN A 87 20.14 16.39 16.16
C GLN A 87 20.70 15.37 15.15
N ALA A 88 21.81 14.69 15.46
CA ALA A 88 22.40 13.67 14.61
C ALA A 88 21.75 12.28 14.76
N GLY A 89 21.23 11.93 15.95
CA GLY A 89 20.63 10.60 16.21
C GLY A 89 19.15 10.48 15.81
N LEU A 90 18.44 11.61 15.69
CA LEU A 90 17.03 11.63 15.29
C LEU A 90 16.86 11.38 13.77
N VAL A 91 17.79 11.88 12.96
CA VAL A 91 17.78 11.72 11.49
C VAL A 91 18.07 10.27 11.10
N THR A 92 19.01 9.61 11.78
CA THR A 92 19.32 8.19 11.55
C THR A 92 18.12 7.29 11.88
N SER A 93 17.39 7.59 12.95
CA SER A 93 16.18 6.85 13.35
C SER A 93 15.05 6.96 12.30
N HIS A 94 14.82 8.16 11.75
CA HIS A 94 13.80 8.35 10.73
C HIS A 94 14.17 7.71 9.38
N GLU A 95 15.44 7.81 8.96
CA GLU A 95 15.91 7.12 7.76
C GLU A 95 15.86 5.59 7.89
N ASP A 96 16.21 5.05 9.07
CA ASP A 96 16.13 3.61 9.34
C ASP A 96 14.68 3.13 9.39
N HIS A 97 13.76 3.93 9.92
CA HIS A 97 12.31 3.68 9.85
C HIS A 97 11.83 3.58 8.40
N LEU A 98 12.12 4.61 7.58
CA LEU A 98 11.74 4.62 6.17
C LEU A 98 12.35 3.46 5.40
N ARG A 99 13.63 3.15 5.66
CA ARG A 99 14.31 1.99 5.06
C ARG A 99 13.58 0.69 5.40
N THR A 100 13.20 0.50 6.66
CA THR A 100 12.50 -0.71 7.12
C THR A 100 11.12 -0.86 6.45
N VAL A 101 10.36 0.23 6.35
CA VAL A 101 9.04 0.24 5.67
C VAL A 101 9.21 -0.02 4.17
N CYS A 102 10.17 0.63 3.52
CA CYS A 102 10.43 0.44 2.09
C CYS A 102 10.89 -0.99 1.76
N CYS A 103 11.80 -1.56 2.56
CA CYS A 103 12.29 -2.92 2.35
C CYS A 103 11.16 -3.95 2.51
N SER A 104 10.39 -3.87 3.60
CA SER A 104 9.25 -4.78 3.82
C SER A 104 8.17 -4.65 2.73
N PHE A 105 7.97 -3.45 2.19
CA PHE A 105 7.08 -3.26 1.05
C PHE A 105 7.64 -3.87 -0.25
N GLN A 106 8.94 -3.73 -0.52
CA GLN A 106 9.58 -4.37 -1.67
C GLN A 106 9.51 -5.90 -1.59
N GLU A 107 9.73 -6.47 -0.40
CA GLU A 107 9.56 -7.90 -0.16
C GLU A 107 8.14 -8.35 -0.44
N TYR A 108 7.14 -7.58 0.00
CA TYR A 108 5.75 -7.83 -0.31
C TYR A 108 5.52 -7.87 -1.84
N LEU A 109 5.95 -6.84 -2.58
CA LEU A 109 5.78 -6.80 -4.04
C LEU A 109 6.45 -7.98 -4.75
N MET A 110 7.70 -8.29 -4.40
CA MET A 110 8.45 -9.40 -5.00
C MET A 110 7.80 -10.75 -4.71
N CYS A 111 7.36 -10.97 -3.47
CA CYS A 111 6.67 -12.20 -3.08
C CYS A 111 5.35 -12.37 -3.84
N SER A 112 4.55 -11.30 -3.95
CA SER A 112 3.28 -11.35 -4.68
C SER A 112 3.47 -11.56 -6.17
N GLU A 113 4.45 -10.88 -6.79
CA GLU A 113 4.78 -11.05 -8.20
C GLU A 113 5.21 -12.50 -8.49
N GLN A 114 6.14 -13.07 -7.72
CA GLN A 114 6.58 -14.45 -7.90
C GLN A 114 5.46 -15.47 -7.68
N THR A 115 4.57 -15.22 -6.73
CA THR A 115 3.41 -16.10 -6.46
C THR A 115 2.47 -16.13 -7.65
N VAL A 116 2.15 -14.96 -8.21
CA VAL A 116 1.31 -14.87 -9.41
C VAL A 116 2.03 -15.42 -10.65
N GLN A 117 3.33 -15.16 -10.79
CA GLN A 117 4.12 -15.65 -11.92
C GLN A 117 4.07 -17.17 -12.04
N ARG A 118 4.25 -17.88 -10.92
CA ARG A 118 4.26 -19.36 -10.88
C ARG A 118 2.92 -19.98 -11.27
N SER A 119 1.81 -19.29 -11.04
CA SER A 119 0.47 -19.86 -11.23
C SER A 119 -0.27 -19.29 -12.44
N CYS A 120 -0.04 -18.02 -12.78
CA CYS A 120 -0.81 -17.25 -13.76
C CYS A 120 0.05 -16.68 -14.90
N GLY A 121 1.38 -16.83 -14.84
CA GLY A 121 2.29 -16.39 -15.89
C GLY A 121 2.81 -14.95 -15.75
N ASP A 122 3.75 -14.59 -16.61
CA ASP A 122 4.56 -13.37 -16.49
C ASP A 122 3.72 -12.09 -16.64
N GLU A 123 2.78 -12.06 -17.59
CA GLU A 123 1.94 -10.88 -17.80
C GLU A 123 1.07 -10.56 -16.57
N ALA A 124 0.45 -11.58 -15.97
CA ALA A 124 -0.35 -11.42 -14.76
C ALA A 124 0.51 -10.99 -13.56
N ALA A 125 1.75 -11.49 -13.47
CA ALA A 125 2.70 -11.13 -12.43
C ALA A 125 3.11 -9.65 -12.52
N LEU A 126 3.51 -9.20 -13.71
CA LEU A 126 3.87 -7.81 -13.99
C LEU A 126 2.69 -6.87 -13.71
N PHE A 127 1.48 -7.25 -14.15
CA PHE A 127 0.28 -6.49 -13.86
C PHE A 127 0.00 -6.41 -12.36
N THR A 128 0.13 -7.52 -11.63
CA THR A 128 -0.09 -7.56 -10.16
C THR A 128 0.90 -6.67 -9.43
N SER A 129 2.19 -6.74 -9.78
CA SER A 129 3.25 -5.91 -9.19
C SER A 129 2.97 -4.40 -9.42
N ALA A 130 2.61 -4.04 -10.65
CA ALA A 130 2.23 -2.67 -10.99
C ALA A 130 0.94 -2.20 -10.28
N PHE A 131 -0.06 -3.07 -10.19
CA PHE A 131 -1.31 -2.81 -9.47
C PHE A 131 -1.06 -2.53 -7.98
N LEU A 132 -0.31 -3.39 -7.30
CA LEU A 132 0.02 -3.23 -5.88
C LEU A 132 0.85 -1.97 -5.63
N LYS A 133 1.80 -1.65 -6.53
CA LYS A 133 2.60 -0.42 -6.45
C LYS A 133 1.74 0.84 -6.62
N ARG A 134 0.77 0.87 -7.54
CA ARG A 134 -0.16 2.01 -7.69
C ARG A 134 -1.04 2.20 -6.46
N MET A 135 -1.52 1.11 -5.87
CA MET A 135 -2.33 1.16 -4.64
C MET A 135 -1.57 1.79 -3.47
N ALA A 136 -0.25 1.64 -3.41
CA ALA A 136 0.59 2.18 -2.33
C ALA A 136 1.34 3.49 -2.69
N SER A 137 1.14 4.06 -3.88
CA SER A 137 2.02 5.10 -4.43
C SER A 137 2.10 6.42 -3.65
N ASN A 138 1.15 6.66 -2.75
CA ASN A 138 1.10 7.86 -1.91
C ASN A 138 1.23 7.53 -0.42
N ILE A 139 1.41 6.25 -0.07
CA ILE A 139 1.67 5.77 1.29
C ILE A 139 3.18 5.76 1.57
N ILE A 140 3.99 5.51 0.53
CA ILE A 140 5.45 5.36 0.58
C ILE A 140 6.11 6.39 -0.32
#